data_AF-A0A2H6FUT5-F1
#
_entry.id   AF-A0A2H6FUT5-F1
#
_cell.length_a   1.000
_cell.length_b   1.000
_cell.length_c   1.000
_cell.angle_alpha   90.00
_cell.angle_beta   90.00
_cell.angle_gamma   90.00
#
_symmetry.space_group_name_H-M   'P 1'
#
loop_
_entity.id
_entity.type
_entity.pdbx_description
1 polymer ?
#
loop_
_entity_poly.entity_id
_entity_poly.type
_entity_poly.pdbx_seq_one_letter_code
_entity_poly.pdbx_strand_id
1 'polypeptide(L)'
;MNLRSATLRLVFIVCLIIVHCFFILSIVEGPFYASADVLFGKSYHETVHTYLREADTSITIAMYFIILEPAGEGPINELVNDIIGAHNRGVEFR
;
A
#
# COMPACT_ATOMS: atom_id res chain seq x y z
N MET A 1 -38.94 28.26 26.45
CA MET A 1 -37.97 27.79 25.44
C MET A 1 -38.39 28.34 24.09
N ASN A 2 -37.56 29.12 23.41
CA ASN A 2 -37.95 29.77 22.15
C ASN A 2 -37.80 28.77 20.99
N LEU A 3 -38.86 28.55 20.20
CA LEU A 3 -38.92 27.53 19.14
C LEU A 3 -37.72 27.64 18.17
N ARG A 4 -37.34 28.88 17.84
CA ARG A 4 -36.17 29.20 16.99
C ARG A 4 -34.83 28.72 17.57
N SER A 5 -34.68 28.75 18.89
CA SER A 5 -33.48 28.27 19.57
C SER A 5 -33.41 26.74 19.60
N ALA A 6 -34.55 26.07 19.76
CA ALA A 6 -34.62 24.61 19.70
C ALA A 6 -34.28 24.08 18.31
N THR A 7 -34.81 24.72 17.24
CA THR A 7 -34.49 24.36 15.86
C THR A 7 -33.00 24.55 15.54
N LEU A 8 -32.40 25.66 15.97
CA LEU A 8 -30.97 25.91 15.73
C LEU A 8 -30.07 24.85 16.39
N ARG A 9 -30.41 24.45 17.63
CA ARG A 9 -29.68 23.40 18.36
C ARG A 9 -29.81 22.04 17.68
N LEU A 10 -31.01 21.70 17.17
CA LEU A 10 -31.24 20.46 16.44
C LEU A 10 -30.39 20.41 15.17
N VAL A 11 -30.41 21.47 14.36
CA VAL A 11 -29.62 21.56 13.12
C VAL A 11 -28.12 21.40 13.43
N PHE A 12 -27.64 22.05 14.49
CA PHE A 12 -26.25 21.94 14.90
C PHE A 12 -25.86 20.51 15.29
N ILE A 13 -26.69 19.81 16.06
CA ILE A 13 -26.46 18.42 16.45
C ILE A 13 -26.47 17.50 15.23
N VAL A 14 -27.42 17.68 14.31
CA VAL A 14 -27.48 16.90 13.06
C VAL A 14 -26.23 17.12 12.21
N CYS A 15 -25.75 18.36 12.06
CA CYS A 15 -24.49 18.64 11.36
C CYS A 15 -23.30 17.95 12.03
N LEU A 16 -23.20 17.97 13.36
CA LEU A 16 -22.12 17.27 14.07
C LEU A 16 -22.15 15.77 13.84
N ILE A 17 -23.34 15.15 13.88
CA ILE A 17 -23.51 13.73 13.62
C ILE A 17 -23.06 13.39 12.19
N ILE A 18 -23.49 14.19 11.20
CA ILE A 18 -23.11 13.98 9.80
C ILE A 18 -21.59 14.05 9.62
N VAL A 19 -20.95 15.10 10.14
CA VAL A 19 -19.49 15.26 10.06
C VAL A 19 -18.76 14.10 10.73
N HIS A 20 -19.24 13.65 11.89
CA HIS A 20 -18.64 12.54 12.60
C HIS A 20 -18.80 11.21 11.86
N CYS A 21 -19.96 10.96 11.25
CA CYS A 21 -20.20 9.80 10.41
C CYS A 21 -19.24 9.76 9.20
N PHE A 22 -19.08 10.88 8.48
CA PHE A 22 -18.13 10.94 7.36
C PHE A 22 -16.68 10.74 7.81
N PHE A 23 -16.29 11.32 8.95
CA PHE A 23 -14.95 11.14 9.49
C PHE A 23 -14.67 9.69 9.90
N ILE A 24 -15.63 9.01 10.55
CA ILE A 24 -15.50 7.60 10.90
C ILE A 24 -15.45 6.73 9.65
N LEU A 25 -16.28 7.01 8.62
CA LEU A 25 -16.24 6.29 7.35
C LEU A 25 -14.86 6.41 6.68
N SER A 26 -14.25 7.61 6.67
CA SER A 26 -12.90 7.80 6.14
C SER A 26 -11.81 7.04 6.90
N ILE A 27 -12.01 6.75 8.19
CA ILE A 27 -11.08 5.93 8.99
C ILE A 27 -11.31 4.43 8.73
N VAL A 28 -12.58 4.00 8.67
CA VAL A 28 -12.95 2.59 8.49
C VAL A 28 -12.69 2.09 7.07
N GLU A 29 -12.78 2.97 6.07
CA GLU A 29 -12.39 2.68 4.68
C GLU A 29 -10.86 2.73 4.46
N GLY A 30 -10.08 2.98 5.52
CA GLY A 30 -8.62 2.83 5.50
C GLY A 30 -8.23 1.41 5.07
N PRO A 31 -7.57 1.23 3.92
CA PRO A 31 -7.34 -0.08 3.35
C PRO A 31 -6.10 -0.69 4.01
N PHE A 32 -6.28 -1.44 5.10
CA PHE A 32 -5.19 -2.23 5.66
C PHE A 32 -5.62 -3.68 5.91
N TYR A 33 -6.23 -4.29 4.89
CA TYR A 33 -6.13 -5.74 4.75
C TYR A 33 -4.73 -6.05 4.23
N ALA A 34 -3.77 -6.17 5.14
CA ALA A 34 -2.47 -6.75 4.82
C ALA A 34 -2.65 -8.27 4.75
N SER A 35 -2.68 -8.82 3.54
CA SER A 35 -2.60 -10.26 3.29
C SER A 35 -1.16 -10.64 2.97
N ALA A 36 -0.74 -11.82 3.42
CA ALA A 36 0.53 -12.41 3.04
C ALA A 36 0.26 -13.69 2.26
N ASP A 37 0.65 -13.69 0.98
CA ASP A 37 0.53 -14.86 0.12
C ASP A 37 1.83 -15.68 0.15
N VAL A 38 1.69 -17.00 0.15
CA VAL A 38 2.83 -17.92 0.02
C VAL A 38 2.89 -18.40 -1.42
N LEU A 39 3.86 -17.86 -2.18
CA LEU A 39 4.03 -18.14 -3.60
C LEU A 39 5.31 -18.96 -3.84
N PHE A 40 5.31 -19.76 -4.91
CA PHE A 40 6.45 -20.61 -5.28
C PHE A 40 6.67 -20.62 -6.78
N GLY A 41 7.93 -20.79 -7.19
CA GLY A 41 8.31 -20.97 -8.60
C GLY A 41 7.85 -19.81 -9.48
N LYS A 42 7.09 -20.11 -10.54
CA LYS A 42 6.68 -19.14 -11.54
C LYS A 42 5.79 -18.03 -10.98
N SER A 43 4.81 -18.36 -10.13
CA SER A 43 3.91 -17.34 -9.56
C SER A 43 4.66 -16.38 -8.64
N TYR A 44 5.61 -16.90 -7.84
CA TYR A 44 6.50 -16.06 -7.05
C TYR A 44 7.29 -15.09 -7.95
N HIS A 45 7.89 -15.59 -9.02
CA HIS A 45 8.69 -14.78 -9.95
C HIS A 45 7.86 -13.66 -10.59
N GLU A 46 6.71 -13.99 -11.18
CA GLU A 46 5.85 -13.03 -11.86
C GLU A 46 5.27 -11.97 -10.90
N THR A 47 4.86 -12.40 -9.71
CA THR A 47 4.30 -11.48 -8.71
C THR A 47 5.36 -10.54 -8.16
N VAL A 48 6.56 -11.04 -7.84
CA VAL A 48 7.66 -10.18 -7.36
C VAL A 48 8.09 -9.19 -8.44
N HIS A 49 8.27 -9.64 -9.69
CA HIS A 49 8.60 -8.77 -10.82
C HIS A 49 7.58 -7.62 -10.96
N THR A 50 6.30 -7.95 -10.91
CA THR A 50 5.20 -6.96 -11.02
C THR A 50 5.27 -5.95 -9.89
N TYR A 51 5.35 -6.40 -8.64
CA TYR A 51 5.36 -5.49 -7.49
C TYR A 51 6.61 -4.61 -7.42
N LEU A 52 7.79 -5.10 -7.79
CA LEU A 52 9.00 -4.27 -7.82
C LEU A 52 8.94 -3.20 -8.92
N ARG A 53 8.28 -3.48 -10.04
CA ARG A 53 8.08 -2.50 -11.13
C ARG A 53 7.01 -1.46 -10.82
N GLU A 54 5.94 -1.85 -10.15
CA GLU A 54 4.79 -0.99 -9.87
C GLU A 54 4.89 -0.25 -8.52
N ALA A 55 5.84 -0.60 -7.66
CA ALA A 55 6.05 0.12 -6.41
C ALA A 55 6.40 1.60 -6.66
N ASP A 56 5.67 2.47 -5.96
CA ASP A 56 5.79 3.92 -6.05
C ASP A 56 6.53 4.56 -4.86
N THR A 57 6.39 3.98 -3.67
CA THR A 57 6.82 4.63 -2.41
C THR A 57 8.01 3.96 -1.76
N SER A 58 7.85 2.69 -1.38
CA SER A 58 8.89 1.93 -0.70
C SER A 58 8.78 0.43 -0.98
N ILE A 59 9.92 -0.25 -0.90
CA ILE A 59 10.06 -1.70 -0.99
C ILE A 59 10.87 -2.17 0.22
N THR A 60 10.43 -3.25 0.86
CA THR A 60 11.17 -3.91 1.94
C THR A 60 11.33 -5.39 1.62
N ILE A 61 12.57 -5.88 1.56
CA ILE A 61 12.86 -7.29 1.23
C ILE A 61 13.69 -7.94 2.33
N ALA A 62 13.17 -9.01 2.93
CA ALA A 62 13.91 -9.89 3.82
C ALA A 62 14.26 -11.19 3.08
N MET A 63 15.55 -11.40 2.79
CA MET A 63 16.04 -12.55 2.02
C MET A 63 17.26 -13.18 2.71
N TYR A 64 17.33 -14.51 2.75
CA TYR A 64 18.44 -15.24 3.38
C TYR A 64 19.74 -15.16 2.59
N PHE A 65 19.68 -15.43 1.29
CA PHE A 65 20.82 -15.30 0.38
C PHE A 65 20.31 -15.07 -1.04
N ILE A 66 21.13 -14.40 -1.85
CA ILE A 66 20.95 -14.26 -3.29
C ILE A 66 22.19 -14.85 -3.95
N ILE A 67 22.00 -15.74 -4.92
CA ILE A 67 23.10 -16.31 -5.71
C ILE A 67 23.10 -15.59 -7.05
N LEU A 68 24.04 -14.66 -7.21
CA LEU A 68 24.21 -13.92 -8.46
C LEU A 68 24.93 -14.79 -9.48
N GLU A 69 24.35 -14.89 -10.68
CA GLU A 69 25.01 -15.52 -11.82
C GLU A 69 25.73 -14.44 -12.65
N PRO A 70 27.07 -14.49 -12.77
CA PRO A 70 27.88 -13.38 -13.28
C PRO A 70 27.66 -13.05 -14.77
N ALA A 71 26.94 -13.90 -15.51
CA ALA A 71 26.49 -13.62 -16.87
C ALA A 71 25.32 -14.56 -17.21
N GLY A 72 24.10 -14.02 -17.28
CA GLY A 72 22.92 -14.80 -17.64
C GLY A 72 21.64 -13.96 -17.69
N GLU A 73 20.67 -14.43 -18.46
CA GLU A 73 19.28 -13.93 -18.44
C GLU A 73 18.45 -14.73 -17.42
N GLY A 74 19.01 -14.91 -16.23
CA GLY A 74 18.38 -15.68 -15.16
C GLY A 74 17.38 -14.84 -14.34
N PRO A 75 16.44 -15.49 -13.64
CA PRO A 75 15.44 -14.80 -12.81
C PRO A 75 16.05 -13.94 -11.71
N ILE A 76 17.26 -14.27 -11.25
CA ILE A 76 17.99 -13.45 -10.28
C ILE A 76 18.50 -12.15 -10.89
N ASN A 77 18.96 -12.16 -12.14
CA ASN A 77 19.43 -10.94 -12.79
C ASN A 77 18.25 -10.02 -13.13
N GLU A 78 17.09 -10.59 -13.48
CA GLU A 78 15.84 -9.83 -13.61
C GLU A 78 15.45 -9.18 -12.27
N LEU A 79 15.47 -9.94 -11.17
CA LEU A 79 15.21 -9.41 -9.83
C LEU A 79 16.15 -8.24 -9.47
N VAL A 80 17.44 -8.37 -9.75
CA VAL A 80 18.43 -7.31 -9.51
C VAL A 80 18.13 -6.08 -10.38
N ASN A 81 17.78 -6.28 -11.64
CA ASN A 81 17.41 -5.19 -12.54
C ASN A 81 16.15 -4.46 -12.08
N ASP A 82 15.16 -5.19 -11.54
CA ASP A 82 13.95 -4.59 -10.99
C ASP A 82 14.26 -3.75 -9.75
N ILE A 83 15.14 -4.23 -8.87
CA ILE A 83 15.61 -3.48 -7.68
C ILE A 83 16.32 -2.19 -8.11
N ILE A 84 17.25 -2.27 -9.07
CA ILE A 84 17.94 -1.10 -9.63
C ILE A 84 16.92 -0.16 -10.28
N GLY A 85 15.96 -0.70 -11.03
CA GLY A 85 14.88 0.04 -11.67
C GLY A 85 14.04 0.81 -10.65
N ALA A 86 13.67 0.20 -9.53
CA ALA A 86 12.92 0.85 -8.46
C ALA A 86 13.73 1.98 -7.81
N HIS A 87 15.00 1.74 -7.51
CA HIS A 87 15.89 2.76 -6.98
C HIS A 87 16.00 3.97 -7.91
N ASN A 88 16.14 3.74 -9.22
CA ASN A 88 16.21 4.80 -10.23
C ASN A 88 14.92 5.62 -10.35
N ARG A 89 13.76 5.05 -9.98
CA ARG A 89 12.48 5.78 -9.89
C ARG A 89 12.35 6.60 -8.61
N GLY A 90 13.30 6.51 -7.68
CA GLY A 90 13.26 7.20 -6.38
C GLY A 90 12.48 6.45 -5.31
N VAL A 91 12.19 5.16 -5.53
CA VAL A 91 11.52 4.30 -4.53
C VAL A 91 12.50 4.02 -3.38
N GLU A 92 12.02 4.20 -2.14
CA GLU A 92 12.83 3.86 -0.96
C GLU A 92 13.01 2.35 -0.86
N PHE A 93 14.26 1.88 -0.69
CA PHE A 93 14.55 0.45 -0.62
C PHE A 93 15.20 0.10 0.72
N ARG A 94 14.69 -0.94 1.39
CA ARG A 94 15.18 -1.43 2.69
C ARG A 94 15.36 -2.94 2.71
#